data_AF-A0A973EWL8-F1
#
_entry.id   AF-A0A973EWL8-F1
#
_cell.length_a   1.000
_cell.length_b   1.000
_cell.length_c   1.000
_cell.angle_alpha   90.00
_cell.angle_beta   90.00
_cell.angle_gamma   90.00
#
_symmetry.space_group_name_H-M   'P 1'
#
loop_
_entity.id
_entity.type
_entity.pdbx_description
1 polymer ?
#
loop_
_entity_poly.entity_id
_entity_poly.type
_entity_poly.pdbx_seq_one_letter_code
_entity_poly.pdbx_strand_id
1 'polypeptide(L)' 'LGETSKAISNYLEAADFASNEFSSPLYLMKAAQLYELESKYAEALKLYERIRDEYPESTEGTTIEKYIARVKLFTGK' A
#
# COMPACT_ATOMS: atom_id res chain seq x y z
N LEU A 1 -4.77 -7.05 16.33
CA LEU A 1 -3.49 -6.34 16.49
C LEU A 1 -2.30 -7.25 16.12
N GLY A 2 -2.12 -8.43 16.72
CA GLY A 2 -1.00 -9.34 16.36
C GLY A 2 -1.05 -9.89 14.93
N GLU A 3 -2.20 -10.43 14.51
CA GLU A 3 -2.35 -11.04 13.18
C GLU A 3 -2.23 -10.02 12.03
N THR A 4 -2.75 -8.81 12.23
CA THR A 4 -2.70 -7.74 11.22
C THR A 4 -1.27 -7.27 10.95
N SER A 5 -0.46 -7.07 11.98
CA SER A 5 0.95 -6.68 11.83
C SER A 5 1.77 -7.76 11.13
N LYS A 6 1.52 -9.05 11.44
CA LYS A 6 2.16 -10.17 10.74
C LYS A 6 1.74 -10.24 9.27
N ALA A 7 0.46 -10.03 8.97
CA ALA A 7 -0.04 -9.99 7.60
C ALA A 7 0.59 -8.84 6.79
N ILE A 8 0.70 -7.64 7.39
CA ILE A 8 1.40 -6.50 6.78
C ILE A 8 2.84 -6.89 6.42
N SER A 9 3.59 -7.46 7.36
CA SER A 9 4.99 -7.87 7.12
C SER A 9 5.11 -8.87 5.98
N ASN A 10 4.22 -9.88 5.93
CA ASN A 10 4.21 -10.88 4.87
C ASN A 10 3.92 -10.26 3.50
N TYR A 11 3.00 -9.30 3.41
CA TYR A 11 2.70 -8.62 2.16
C TYR A 11 3.85 -7.73 1.69
N LEU A 12 4.54 -7.04 2.61
CA LEU A 12 5.70 -6.23 2.27
C LEU A 12 6.85 -7.11 1.76
N GLU A 13 7.13 -8.22 2.46
CA GLU A 13 8.13 -9.18 2.03
C GLU A 13 7.77 -9.76 0.65
N ALA A 14 6.53 -10.18 0.44
CA ALA A 14 6.07 -10.68 -0.84
C ALA A 14 6.17 -9.64 -1.96
N ALA A 15 5.93 -8.35 -1.67
CA ALA A 15 6.09 -7.26 -2.63
C ALA A 15 7.54 -7.06 -3.06
N ASP A 16 8.49 -7.20 -2.13
CA ASP A 16 9.92 -7.04 -2.40
C ASP A 16 10.52 -8.27 -3.09
N PHE A 17 10.00 -9.48 -2.82
CA PHE A 17 10.37 -10.70 -3.55
C PHE A 17 9.73 -10.80 -4.93
N ALA A 18 8.52 -10.26 -5.09
CA ALA A 18 7.91 -10.10 -6.38
C ALA A 18 8.73 -9.07 -7.18
N SER A 19 9.49 -9.51 -8.17
CA SER A 19 10.26 -8.60 -9.04
C SER A 19 9.48 -8.21 -10.30
N ASN A 20 8.14 -8.22 -10.28
CA ASN A 20 7.32 -7.99 -11.47
C ASN A 20 6.18 -7.00 -11.23
N GLU A 21 5.82 -6.28 -12.29
CA GLU A 21 4.83 -5.19 -12.28
C GLU A 21 3.38 -5.65 -12.03
N PHE A 22 3.15 -6.95 -11.81
CA PHE A 22 1.83 -7.49 -11.53
C PHE A 22 1.64 -7.82 -10.05
N SER A 23 2.61 -8.50 -9.44
CA SER A 23 2.48 -9.00 -8.07
C SER A 23 2.88 -7.97 -7.02
N SER A 24 3.93 -7.18 -7.27
CA SER A 24 4.39 -6.16 -6.31
C SER A 24 3.33 -5.11 -5.99
N PRO A 25 2.68 -4.44 -6.96
CA PRO A 25 1.66 -3.43 -6.66
C PRO A 25 0.43 -4.00 -5.95
N LEU A 26 0.04 -5.24 -6.26
CA LEU A 26 -1.05 -5.94 -5.58
C LEU A 26 -0.77 -6.15 -4.09
N TYR A 27 0.44 -6.62 -3.75
CA TYR A 27 0.82 -6.86 -2.35
C TYR A 27 1.03 -5.56 -1.57
N LEU A 28 1.62 -4.54 -2.19
CA LEU A 28 1.71 -3.20 -1.60
C LEU A 28 0.33 -2.64 -1.29
N MET A 29 -0.64 -2.79 -2.21
CA MET A 29 -2.02 -2.32 -2.01
C MET A 29 -2.67 -3.02 -0.82
N LYS A 30 -2.46 -4.34 -0.65
CA LYS A 30 -2.97 -5.10 0.50
C LYS A 30 -2.36 -4.65 1.82
N ALA A 31 -1.04 -4.45 1.87
CA ALA A 31 -0.36 -3.94 3.06
C ALA A 31 -0.87 -2.55 3.44
N ALA A 32 -1.03 -1.65 2.45
CA ALA A 32 -1.51 -0.29 2.67
C ALA A 32 -2.95 -0.24 3.22
N GLN A 33 -3.84 -1.10 2.72
CA GLN A 33 -5.21 -1.21 3.23
C GLN A 33 -5.27 -1.71 4.68
N LEU A 34 -4.36 -2.61 5.07
CA LEU A 34 -4.24 -3.06 6.46
C LEU A 34 -3.70 -1.94 7.36
N TYR A 35 -2.75 -1.13 6.87
CA TYR A 35 -2.31 0.07 7.59
C TYR A 35 -3.46 1.07 7.79
N GLU A 36 -4.29 1.32 6.76
CA GLU A 36 -5.48 2.15 6.92
C GLU A 36 -6.47 1.59 7.96
N LEU A 37 -6.67 0.27 7.98
CA LEU A 37 -7.54 -0.41 8.96
C LEU A 37 -7.02 -0.22 10.40
N GLU A 38 -5.71 -0.15 10.58
CA GLU A 38 -5.07 0.16 11.86
C GLU A 38 -4.93 1.67 12.13
N SER A 39 -5.54 2.53 11.31
CA SER A 39 -5.42 4.00 11.38
C SER A 39 -3.98 4.51 11.26
N LYS A 40 -3.08 3.70 10.71
CA LYS A 40 -1.67 4.01 10.42
C LYS A 40 -1.56 4.67 9.05
N TYR A 41 -2.15 5.86 8.94
CA TYR A 41 -2.35 6.53 7.66
C TYR A 41 -1.04 7.00 7.01
N ALA A 42 -0.01 7.33 7.80
CA ALA A 42 1.29 7.73 7.26
C ALA A 42 1.99 6.56 6.56
N GLU A 43 1.91 5.36 7.13
CA GLU A 43 2.45 4.12 6.58
C GLU A 43 1.69 3.69 5.33
N ALA A 44 0.36 3.75 5.36
CA ALA A 44 -0.47 3.49 4.19
C ALA A 44 -0.12 4.44 3.03
N LEU A 45 0.05 5.74 3.32
CA LEU A 45 0.40 6.74 2.33
C LEU A 45 1.73 6.41 1.64
N LYS A 46 2.78 6.03 2.39
CA LYS A 46 4.08 5.66 1.81
C LYS A 46 3.98 4.52 0.81
N LEU A 47 3.17 3.50 1.10
CA LEU A 47 2.98 2.37 0.20
C LEU A 47 2.17 2.75 -1.05
N TYR A 48 1.17 3.62 -0.90
CA TYR A 48 0.43 4.15 -2.04
C TYR A 48 1.29 5.01 -2.95
N GLU A 49 2.16 5.84 -2.39
CA GLU A 49 3.14 6.61 -3.17
C GLU A 49 4.13 5.70 -3.87
N ARG A 50 4.59 4.61 -3.22
CA ARG A 50 5.40 3.57 -3.87
C ARG A 50 4.70 2.96 -5.09
N ILE A 51 3.41 2.61 -4.97
CA ILE A 51 2.63 2.08 -6.11
C ILE A 51 2.53 3.09 -7.25
N ARG A 52 2.29 4.37 -6.93
CA ARG A 52 2.23 5.45 -7.91
C ARG A 52 3.56 5.62 -8.66
N ASP A 53 4.66 5.60 -7.93
CA ASP A 53 5.97 5.98 -8.46
C ASP A 53 6.67 4.79 -9.15
N GLU A 54 6.52 3.57 -8.63
CA GLU A 54 7.18 2.36 -9.16
C GLU A 54 6.29 1.56 -10.12
N TYR A 55 4.96 1.64 -10.00
CA TYR A 55 4.02 0.79 -10.78
C TYR A 55 2.83 1.57 -11.38
N PRO A 56 3.05 2.73 -12.05
CA PRO A 56 1.96 3.59 -12.52
C PRO A 56 1.03 2.93 -13.54
N GLU A 57 1.53 1.99 -14.35
CA GLU A 57 0.76 1.30 -15.39
C GLU A 57 0.04 0.04 -14.89
N SER A 58 0.28 -0.37 -13.64
CA SER A 58 -0.40 -1.51 -13.03
C SER A 58 -1.88 -1.24 -12.76
N THR A 59 -2.66 -2.31 -12.57
CA THR A 59 -4.09 -2.20 -12.21
C THR A 59 -4.28 -1.32 -10.98
N GLU A 60 -3.45 -1.51 -9.95
CA GLU A 60 -3.46 -0.71 -8.73
C GLU A 60 -2.99 0.72 -8.99
N GLY A 61 -1.92 0.90 -9.77
CA GLY A 61 -1.33 2.19 -10.15
C GLY A 61 -2.33 3.12 -10.83
N THR A 62 -3.11 2.62 -11.80
CA THR A 62 -4.10 3.44 -12.53
C THR A 62 -5.20 4.03 -11.64
N THR A 63 -5.43 3.50 -10.44
CA THR A 63 -6.46 3.97 -9.50
C THR A 63 -5.88 4.55 -8.21
N ILE A 64 -4.55 4.59 -8.06
CA ILE A 64 -3.88 4.83 -6.79
C ILE A 64 -4.09 6.24 -6.22
N GLU A 65 -4.23 7.24 -7.09
CA GLU A 65 -4.43 8.64 -6.70
C GLU A 65 -5.67 8.81 -5.80
N LYS A 66 -6.72 8.01 -6.02
CA LYS A 66 -7.92 7.99 -5.17
C LYS A 66 -7.59 7.58 -3.73
N TYR A 67 -6.73 6.59 -3.57
CA TYR A 67 -6.32 6.09 -2.26
C TYR A 67 -5.43 7.12 -1.57
N ILE A 68 -4.41 7.66 -2.28
CA ILE A 68 -3.54 8.73 -1.78
C ILE A 68 -4.36 9.92 -1.28
N ALA A 69 -5.32 10.40 -2.09
CA ALA A 69 -6.19 11.51 -1.71
C ALA A 69 -7.00 11.20 -0.44
N ARG A 70 -7.56 9.98 -0.33
CA ARG A 70 -8.31 9.55 0.86
C ARG A 70 -7.42 9.58 2.11
N VAL A 71 -6.23 8.97 2.04
CA VAL A 71 -5.35 8.86 3.22
C VAL A 71 -4.78 10.22 3.63
N LYS A 72 -4.58 11.13 2.68
CA LYS A 72 -4.16 12.51 2.94
C LYS A 72 -5.15 13.31 3.80
N LEU A 73 -6.44 12.96 3.79
CA LEU A 73 -7.44 13.57 4.68
C LEU A 73 -7.20 13.26 6.17
N PHE A 74 -6.46 12.19 6.47
CA PHE A 74 -6.22 11.70 7.82
C PHE A 74 -4.76 11.91 8.30
N THR A 75 -3.81 12.14 7.40
CA THR A 75 -2.39 12.39 7.76
C THR A 75 -2.08 13.85 8.13
N GLY A 76 -2.98 14.79 7.80
CA GLY A 76 -2.86 16.20 8.17
C GLY A 76 -3.59 16.62 9.44
N LYS A 77 -4.12 15.66 10.22
CA LYS A 77 -4.73 15.88 11.53
C LYS A 77 -3.78 15.41 12.64
#